data_AF-A0A0R1W973-F1
#
_entry.id   AF-A0A0R1W973-F1
#
_cell.length_a   1.000
_cell.length_b   1.000
_cell.length_c   1.000
_cell.angle_alpha   90.00
_cell.angle_beta   90.00
_cell.angle_gamma   90.00
#
_symmetry.space_group_name_H-M   'P 1'
#
loop_
_entity.id
_entity.type
_entity.pdbx_description
1 polymer ?
#
loop_
_entity_poly.entity_id
_entity_poly.type
_entity_poly.pdbx_seq_one_letter_code
_entity_poly.pdbx_strand_id
1 'polypeptide(L)'
;MNQNGPINSEMRINLMDDNDFILRQVKSFAEGLGMIAGKKGSPKTEIIYQQQQNQKGKIFTDLDNLLLHRKYEAAIHYVYAQKFQLDRANYYQLGEWLTQKLRTDSEVDPALLAEFISNMEKYK
;
A
#
# COMPACT_ATOMS: atom_id res chain seq x y z
N MET A 1 -56.62 3.04 8.46
CA MET A 1 -55.99 2.20 7.42
C MET A 1 -54.83 2.98 6.82
N ASN A 2 -53.67 2.36 6.90
CA ASN A 2 -52.30 2.78 6.61
C ASN A 2 -52.09 3.11 5.12
N GLN A 3 -51.31 4.15 4.76
CA GLN A 3 -50.43 4.23 3.57
C GLN A 3 -49.42 5.40 3.71
N ASN A 4 -48.40 5.25 4.56
CA ASN A 4 -47.17 6.06 4.46
C ASN A 4 -46.39 5.58 3.22
N GLY A 5 -46.11 6.51 2.30
CA GLY A 5 -45.36 6.25 1.07
C GLY A 5 -43.92 5.77 1.33
N PRO A 6 -43.30 5.08 0.36
CA PRO A 6 -42.06 4.34 0.56
C PRO A 6 -40.88 5.25 0.88
N ILE A 7 -40.12 4.83 1.90
CA ILE A 7 -38.83 5.37 2.30
C ILE A 7 -37.83 5.17 1.16
N ASN A 8 -37.27 6.27 0.66
CA ASN A 8 -36.13 6.28 -0.26
C ASN A 8 -35.00 5.40 0.29
N SER A 9 -34.75 4.27 -0.36
CA SER A 9 -33.79 3.24 0.08
C SER A 9 -32.60 3.08 -0.88
N GLU A 10 -32.36 4.03 -1.77
CA GLU A 10 -31.29 3.95 -2.77
C GLU A 10 -30.19 4.99 -2.50
N MET A 11 -29.40 4.74 -1.45
CA MET A 11 -28.05 5.28 -1.32
C MET A 11 -27.22 4.37 -0.40
N ARG A 12 -27.04 3.11 -0.82
CA ARG A 12 -25.97 2.26 -0.31
C ARG A 12 -24.86 2.30 -1.35
N ILE A 13 -24.03 3.33 -1.25
CA ILE A 13 -22.84 3.49 -2.08
C ILE A 13 -21.94 2.26 -1.88
N ASN A 14 -21.60 1.62 -3.00
CA ASN A 14 -20.62 0.56 -3.16
C ASN A 14 -19.24 0.97 -2.59
N LEU A 15 -19.01 0.78 -1.29
CA LEU A 15 -17.65 0.81 -0.70
C LEU A 15 -17.05 -0.61 -0.53
N MET A 16 -17.84 -1.65 -0.81
CA MET A 16 -17.42 -3.04 -0.65
C MET A 16 -16.73 -3.60 -1.90
N ASP A 17 -16.94 -3.03 -3.09
CA ASP A 17 -16.44 -3.57 -4.36
C ASP A 17 -14.95 -3.24 -4.60
N ASP A 18 -14.55 -1.98 -4.36
CA ASP A 18 -13.14 -1.55 -4.47
C ASP A 18 -12.21 -2.31 -3.52
N ASN A 19 -12.68 -2.63 -2.31
CA ASN A 19 -11.89 -3.42 -1.36
C ASN A 19 -11.65 -4.85 -1.87
N ASP A 20 -12.64 -5.47 -2.52
CA ASP A 20 -12.52 -6.85 -3.01
C ASP A 20 -11.58 -6.94 -4.22
N PHE A 21 -11.62 -5.94 -5.11
CA PHE A 21 -10.68 -5.86 -6.25
C PHE A 21 -9.23 -5.64 -5.79
N ILE A 22 -9.02 -4.70 -4.85
CA ILE A 22 -7.70 -4.47 -4.25
C ILE A 22 -7.22 -5.71 -3.49
N LEU A 23 -8.09 -6.38 -2.72
CA LEU A 23 -7.77 -7.62 -2.00
C LEU A 23 -7.37 -8.77 -2.94
N ARG A 24 -8.03 -8.90 -4.10
CA ARG A 24 -7.70 -9.93 -5.10
C ARG A 24 -6.35 -9.67 -5.76
N GLN A 25 -6.05 -8.43 -6.12
CA GLN A 25 -4.73 -8.10 -6.67
C GLN A 25 -3.62 -8.26 -5.62
N VAL A 26 -3.84 -7.79 -4.39
CA VAL A 26 -2.90 -7.95 -3.26
C VAL A 26 -2.63 -9.42 -2.94
N LYS A 27 -3.64 -10.30 -2.99
CA LYS A 27 -3.45 -11.75 -2.83
C LYS A 27 -2.48 -12.33 -3.86
N SER A 28 -2.63 -11.96 -5.13
CA SER A 28 -1.72 -12.43 -6.19
C SER A 28 -0.28 -11.90 -6.02
N PHE A 29 -0.09 -10.72 -5.40
CA PHE A 29 1.25 -10.24 -5.03
C PHE A 29 1.86 -11.02 -3.85
N ALA A 30 1.04 -11.41 -2.86
CA ALA A 30 1.50 -12.19 -1.69
C ALA A 30 1.90 -13.63 -2.05
N GLU A 31 1.29 -14.21 -3.08
CA GLU A 31 1.66 -15.54 -3.59
C GLU A 31 2.98 -15.53 -4.39
N GLY A 32 3.37 -14.38 -4.97
CA GLY A 32 4.61 -14.24 -5.75
C GLY A 32 5.86 -13.86 -4.94
N LEU A 33 5.71 -13.32 -3.72
CA LEU A 33 6.80 -12.87 -2.86
C LEU A 33 6.93 -13.77 -1.63
N GLY A 34 7.60 -14.91 -1.80
CA GLY A 34 7.75 -15.99 -0.82
C GLY A 34 7.93 -15.55 0.64
N MET A 35 6.92 -15.86 1.47
CA MET A 35 7.01 -15.78 2.92
C MET A 35 7.82 -16.95 3.46
N ILE A 36 9.08 -16.72 3.82
CA ILE A 36 9.86 -17.64 4.66
C ILE A 36 9.66 -17.19 6.11
N ALA A 37 8.70 -17.79 6.80
CA ALA A 37 8.48 -17.59 8.23
C ALA A 37 9.50 -18.41 9.04
N GLY A 38 10.59 -17.75 9.48
CA GLY A 38 11.61 -18.35 10.35
C GLY A 38 11.15 -18.43 11.82
N LYS A 39 11.13 -19.64 12.37
CA LYS A 39 10.90 -19.95 13.80
C LYS A 39 12.12 -19.61 14.68
N LYS A 40 11.82 -19.30 15.95
CA LYS A 40 12.53 -19.69 17.22
C LYS A 40 13.21 -18.56 18.03
N GLY A 41 12.50 -18.09 19.08
CA GLY A 41 13.02 -17.95 20.45
C GLY A 41 13.68 -16.64 20.92
N SER A 42 12.88 -15.72 21.51
CA SER A 42 13.21 -14.67 22.54
C SER A 42 14.25 -13.57 22.19
N PRO A 43 14.22 -12.31 22.74
CA PRO A 43 13.28 -11.62 23.64
C PRO A 43 12.48 -10.49 22.93
N LYS A 44 11.25 -10.24 23.38
CA LYS A 44 10.22 -9.48 22.64
C LYS A 44 10.54 -8.01 22.28
N THR A 45 11.55 -7.36 22.86
CA THR A 45 11.79 -5.92 22.64
C THR A 45 12.86 -5.64 21.58
N GLU A 46 13.92 -6.45 21.53
CA GLU A 46 14.96 -6.33 20.49
C GLU A 46 14.53 -6.95 19.16
N ILE A 47 13.71 -8.01 19.21
CA ILE A 47 13.16 -8.65 18.00
C ILE A 47 12.31 -7.66 17.20
N ILE A 48 11.48 -6.84 17.85
CA ILE A 48 10.60 -5.90 17.13
C ILE A 48 11.42 -4.84 16.39
N TYR A 49 12.49 -4.33 17.01
CA TYR A 49 13.37 -3.34 16.40
C TYR A 49 14.16 -3.90 15.22
N GLN A 50 14.75 -5.09 15.38
CA GLN A 50 15.46 -5.77 14.29
C GLN A 50 14.50 -6.18 13.17
N GLN A 51 13.28 -6.60 13.51
CA GLN A 51 12.25 -6.95 12.55
C GLN A 51 11.74 -5.72 11.80
N GLN A 52 11.56 -4.56 12.44
CA GLN A 52 11.22 -3.31 11.76
C GLN A 52 12.33 -2.81 10.83
N GLN A 53 13.60 -2.89 11.23
CA GLN A 53 14.71 -2.54 10.36
C GLN A 53 14.82 -3.48 9.15
N ASN A 54 14.64 -4.79 9.37
CA ASN A 54 14.68 -5.77 8.28
C ASN A 54 13.45 -5.67 7.36
N GLN A 55 12.28 -5.32 7.91
CA GLN A 55 11.06 -5.02 7.14
C GLN A 55 11.25 -3.77 6.28
N LYS A 56 11.83 -2.69 6.82
CA LYS A 56 12.18 -1.51 6.02
C LYS A 56 13.10 -1.89 4.86
N GLY A 57 14.17 -2.64 5.14
CA GLY A 57 15.09 -3.13 4.10
C GLY A 57 14.39 -3.94 3.01
N LYS A 58 13.48 -4.84 3.39
CA LYS A 58 12.67 -5.62 2.45
C LYS A 58 11.74 -4.74 1.62
N ILE A 59 11.02 -3.80 2.24
CA ILE A 59 10.10 -2.88 1.55
C ILE A 59 10.83 -2.11 0.44
N PHE A 60 12.00 -1.53 0.73
CA PHE A 60 12.76 -0.79 -0.28
C PHE A 60 13.29 -1.71 -1.38
N THR A 61 13.74 -2.93 -1.03
CA THR A 61 14.22 -3.92 -2.01
C THR A 61 13.10 -4.37 -2.97
N ASP A 62 11.91 -4.67 -2.44
CA ASP A 62 10.75 -5.05 -3.24
C ASP A 62 10.34 -3.90 -4.18
N LEU A 63 10.38 -2.65 -3.69
CA LEU A 63 10.06 -1.47 -4.49
C LEU A 63 11.09 -1.22 -5.60
N ASP A 64 12.40 -1.26 -5.32
CA ASP A 64 13.42 -1.12 -6.36
C ASP A 64 13.27 -2.21 -7.44
N ASN A 65 12.89 -3.44 -7.06
CA ASN A 65 12.60 -4.50 -8.04
C ASN A 65 11.39 -4.17 -8.92
N LEU A 66 10.29 -3.66 -8.34
CA LEU A 66 9.12 -3.24 -9.11
C LEU A 66 9.47 -2.10 -10.07
N LEU A 67 10.28 -1.13 -9.64
CA LEU A 67 10.74 -0.02 -10.46
C LEU A 67 11.68 -0.47 -11.58
N LEU A 68 12.60 -1.40 -11.31
CA LEU A 68 13.48 -1.99 -12.33
C LEU A 68 12.69 -2.64 -13.47
N HIS A 69 11.55 -3.25 -13.13
CA HIS A 69 10.63 -3.87 -14.09
C HIS A 69 9.54 -2.92 -14.61
N ARG A 70 9.66 -1.61 -14.35
CA ARG A 70 8.71 -0.55 -14.76
C ARG A 70 7.26 -0.81 -14.32
N LYS A 71 7.09 -1.54 -13.22
CA LYS A 71 5.78 -1.85 -12.63
C LYS A 71 5.35 -0.72 -11.68
N TYR A 72 5.18 0.49 -12.21
CA TYR A 72 4.96 1.69 -11.41
C TYR A 72 3.67 1.65 -10.59
N GLU A 73 2.56 1.21 -11.19
CA GLU A 73 1.28 1.03 -10.49
C GLU A 73 1.40 0.02 -9.33
N ALA A 74 2.12 -1.08 -9.57
CA ALA A 74 2.35 -2.09 -8.53
C ALA A 74 3.22 -1.54 -7.39
N ALA A 75 4.23 -0.70 -7.70
CA ALA A 75 5.04 -0.04 -6.68
C ALA A 75 4.20 0.91 -5.81
N ILE A 76 3.30 1.68 -6.42
CA ILE A 76 2.37 2.57 -5.72
C ILE A 76 1.42 1.76 -4.81
N HIS A 77 0.80 0.71 -5.33
CA HIS A 77 -0.07 -0.16 -4.53
C HIS A 77 0.69 -0.85 -3.39
N TYR A 78 1.95 -1.22 -3.62
CA TYR A 78 2.79 -1.80 -2.58
C TYR A 78 3.04 -0.81 -1.44
N VAL A 79 3.28 0.48 -1.74
CA VAL A 79 3.36 1.53 -0.71
C VAL A 79 2.04 1.63 0.05
N TYR A 80 0.89 1.70 -0.63
CA TYR A 80 -0.42 1.77 0.03
C TYR A 80 -0.68 0.61 0.98
N ALA A 81 -0.24 -0.60 0.64
CA ALA A 81 -0.34 -1.76 1.52
C ALA A 81 0.45 -1.62 2.84
N GLN A 82 1.45 -0.75 2.89
CA GLN A 82 2.23 -0.48 4.10
C GLN A 82 1.55 0.47 5.09
N LYS A 83 0.41 1.08 4.72
CA LYS A 83 -0.30 2.08 5.54
C LYS A 83 -0.59 1.63 6.97
N PHE A 84 -0.90 0.35 7.16
CA PHE A 84 -1.21 -0.22 8.48
C PHE A 84 -0.01 -0.91 9.14
N GLN A 85 1.11 -1.03 8.43
CA GLN A 85 2.35 -1.65 8.92
C GLN A 85 3.34 -0.61 9.45
N LEU A 86 3.31 0.59 8.88
CA LEU A 86 4.15 1.72 9.26
C LEU A 86 3.33 2.75 10.03
N ASP A 87 3.97 3.45 10.97
CA ASP A 87 3.37 4.67 11.51
C ASP A 87 3.31 5.77 10.44
N ARG A 88 2.54 6.81 10.73
CA ARG A 88 2.27 7.91 9.79
C ARG A 88 3.54 8.54 9.22
N ALA A 89 4.55 8.80 10.05
CA ALA A 89 5.77 9.47 9.61
C ALA A 89 6.58 8.54 8.69
N ASN A 90 6.76 7.28 9.08
CA ASN A 90 7.47 6.30 8.26
C ASN A 90 6.73 6.00 6.94
N TYR A 91 5.40 5.96 6.97
CA TYR A 91 4.57 5.78 5.78
C TYR A 91 4.70 6.96 4.81
N TYR A 92 4.64 8.20 5.32
CA TYR A 92 4.84 9.40 4.51
C TYR A 92 6.25 9.45 3.90
N GLN A 93 7.29 9.15 4.69
CA GLN A 93 8.67 9.09 4.18
C GLN A 93 8.86 8.03 3.08
N LEU A 94 8.20 6.87 3.19
CA LEU A 94 8.21 5.86 2.14
C LEU A 94 7.56 6.39 0.84
N GLY A 95 6.45 7.12 0.98
CA GLY A 95 5.77 7.77 -0.15
C GLY A 95 6.61 8.86 -0.82
N GLU A 96 7.29 9.68 -0.03
CA GLU A 96 8.22 10.68 -0.56
C GLU A 96 9.39 10.02 -1.30
N TRP A 97 9.97 8.96 -0.74
CA TRP A 97 11.04 8.21 -1.39
C TRP A 97 10.60 7.66 -2.76
N LEU A 98 9.42 7.04 -2.83
CA LEU A 98 8.90 6.53 -4.11
C LEU A 98 8.62 7.66 -5.10
N THR A 99 8.08 8.79 -4.63
CA THR A 99 7.83 9.97 -5.46
C THR A 99 9.11 10.48 -6.12
N GLN A 100 10.22 10.55 -5.38
CA GLN A 100 11.50 10.99 -5.92
C GLN A 100 11.99 10.06 -7.04
N LYS A 101 11.88 8.74 -6.84
CA LYS A 101 12.24 7.74 -7.85
C LYS A 101 11.39 7.87 -9.12
N LEU A 102 10.07 7.97 -8.96
CA LEU A 102 9.14 8.06 -10.07
C LEU A 102 9.30 9.37 -10.87
N ARG A 103 9.60 10.49 -10.20
CA ARG A 103 9.84 11.79 -10.87
C ARG A 103 11.06 11.79 -11.79
N THR A 104 12.05 10.95 -11.49
CA THR A 104 13.27 10.86 -12.31
C THR A 104 13.12 9.98 -13.55
N ASP A 105 12.02 9.23 -13.65
CA ASP A 105 11.78 8.30 -14.73
C ASP A 105 10.73 8.88 -15.70
N SER A 106 11.14 9.12 -16.94
CA SER A 106 10.30 9.72 -17.98
C SER A 106 9.18 8.81 -18.49
N GLU A 107 9.22 7.52 -18.16
CA GLU A 107 8.23 6.54 -18.61
C GLU A 107 7.05 6.38 -17.64
N VAL A 108 7.11 7.06 -16.49
CA VAL A 108 6.02 7.09 -15.53
C VAL A 108 4.88 7.96 -16.05
N ASP A 109 3.67 7.43 -16.00
CA ASP A 109 2.48 8.21 -16.33
C ASP A 109 2.33 9.40 -15.35
N PRO A 110 2.25 10.64 -15.85
CA PRO A 110 2.23 11.83 -15.00
C PRO A 110 0.93 11.96 -14.19
N ALA A 111 -0.20 11.41 -14.67
CA ALA A 111 -1.45 11.44 -13.93
C ALA A 111 -1.41 10.46 -12.75
N LEU A 112 -0.87 9.25 -12.97
CA LEU A 112 -0.61 8.26 -11.92
C LEU A 112 0.29 8.85 -10.81
N LEU A 113 1.38 9.50 -11.20
CA LEU A 113 2.30 10.13 -10.24
C LEU A 113 1.63 11.29 -9.47
N ALA A 114 0.85 12.13 -10.15
CA ALA A 114 0.13 13.23 -9.51
C ALA A 114 -0.91 12.73 -8.50
N GLU A 115 -1.67 11.70 -8.84
CA GLU A 115 -2.63 11.05 -7.93
C GLU A 115 -1.91 10.49 -6.69
N PHE A 116 -0.80 9.79 -6.91
CA PHE A 116 -0.01 9.22 -5.82
C PHE A 116 0.48 10.31 -4.86
N ILE A 117 1.06 11.40 -5.38
CA ILE A 117 1.53 12.54 -4.59
C ILE A 117 0.38 13.14 -3.79
N SER A 118 -0.75 13.44 -4.43
CA SER A 118 -1.93 14.01 -3.75
C SER A 118 -2.43 13.13 -2.61
N ASN A 119 -2.38 11.80 -2.79
CA ASN A 119 -2.73 10.85 -1.74
C ASN A 119 -1.71 10.84 -0.59
N MET A 120 -0.42 11.00 -0.85
CA MET A 120 0.62 11.06 0.19
C MET A 120 0.57 12.35 1.00
N GLU A 121 0.19 13.49 0.40
CA GLU A 121 0.10 14.78 1.11
C GLU A 121 -0.89 14.76 2.29
N LYS A 122 -1.87 13.83 2.28
CA LYS A 122 -2.81 13.61 3.41
C LYS A 122 -2.12 13.11 4.70
N TYR A 123 -0.87 12.66 4.59
CA TYR A 123 -0.09 12.06 5.67
C TYR A 123 1.13 12.89 6.10
N LYS A 124 1.36 14.02 5.43
CA LYS A 124 2.32 15.05 5.85
C LYS A 124 1.91 15.64 7.20
#